data_AF-M7N3D4-F1
#
_entry.id   AF-M7N3D4-F1
#
_cell.length_a   1.000
_cell.length_b   1.000
_cell.length_c   1.000
_cell.angle_alpha   90.00
_cell.angle_beta   90.00
_cell.angle_gamma   90.00
#
_symmetry.space_group_name_H-M   'P 1'
#
loop_
_entity.id
_entity.type
_entity.pdbx_description
1 polymer ?
#
loop_
_entity_poly.entity_id
_entity_poly.type
_entity_poly.pdbx_seq_one_letter_code
_entity_poly.pdbx_strand_id
1 'polypeptide(L)'
;MRFILNRSIIVSFITYAGVIIGYLNLLWLFPRVMSLEEIGLFRTLQDIALLFVPFAQLGAGQGLLRYFPYGANRGEQKQLVTLALLWSVGSFLLFLLLFWLLQDWIIQFFQDKAATVNAYLPVVLLLTFILNFQGILEPLSRSLLKFRFVAFSREILLRLLTSALILLYFLS
;
A
#
# COMPACT_ATOMS: atom_id res chain seq x y z
N MET A 1 -0.77 -9.08 -31.70
CA MET A 1 -2.00 -8.66 -30.97
C MET A 1 -2.49 -9.70 -29.94
N ARG A 2 -2.62 -10.98 -30.29
CA ARG A 2 -3.12 -12.08 -29.41
C ARG A 2 -2.40 -12.23 -28.04
N PHE A 3 -1.09 -11.97 -27.98
CA PHE A 3 -0.31 -12.12 -26.75
C PHE A 3 -0.58 -11.02 -25.71
N ILE A 4 -1.04 -9.85 -26.16
CA ILE A 4 -1.40 -8.71 -25.30
C ILE A 4 -2.78 -8.96 -24.67
N LEU A 5 -3.74 -9.51 -25.45
CA LEU A 5 -5.09 -9.82 -24.98
C LEU A 5 -5.11 -10.84 -23.82
N ASN A 6 -4.34 -11.93 -23.94
CA ASN A 6 -4.27 -12.95 -22.90
C ASN A 6 -3.67 -12.43 -21.58
N ARG A 7 -2.81 -11.40 -21.63
CA ARG A 7 -2.25 -10.77 -20.43
C ARG A 7 -3.28 -9.89 -19.75
N SER A 8 -4.03 -9.09 -20.52
CA SER A 8 -5.09 -8.24 -19.99
C SER A 8 -6.23 -9.06 -19.36
N ILE A 9 -6.66 -10.16 -19.99
CA ILE A 9 -7.73 -11.02 -19.45
C ILE A 9 -7.34 -11.63 -18.10
N ILE A 10 -6.10 -12.12 -17.97
CA ILE A 10 -5.61 -12.70 -16.70
C ILE A 10 -5.50 -11.62 -15.62
N VAL A 11 -5.05 -10.41 -15.97
CA VAL A 11 -4.99 -9.28 -15.03
C VAL A 11 -6.38 -8.90 -14.57
N SER A 12 -7.34 -8.76 -15.49
CA SER A 12 -8.74 -8.50 -15.15
C SER A 12 -9.30 -9.57 -14.23
N PHE A 13 -9.07 -10.85 -14.52
CA PHE A 13 -9.52 -11.95 -13.66
C PHE A 13 -8.93 -11.86 -12.24
N ILE A 14 -7.64 -11.60 -12.11
CA ILE A 14 -6.98 -11.42 -10.82
C ILE A 14 -7.56 -10.20 -10.08
N THR A 15 -7.82 -9.10 -10.77
CA THR A 15 -8.44 -7.91 -10.19
C THR A 15 -9.87 -8.17 -9.72
N TYR A 16 -10.71 -8.83 -10.52
CA TYR A 16 -12.06 -9.22 -10.10
C TYR A 16 -12.04 -10.20 -8.93
N ALA A 17 -11.15 -11.19 -8.94
CA ALA A 17 -11.00 -12.15 -7.85
C ALA A 17 -10.58 -11.46 -6.54
N GLY A 18 -9.62 -10.53 -6.59
CA GLY A 18 -9.26 -9.78 -5.39
C GLY A 18 -10.40 -8.88 -4.94
N VAL A 19 -11.09 -8.15 -5.85
CA VAL A 19 -12.30 -7.37 -5.53
C VAL A 19 -13.29 -8.20 -4.72
N ILE A 20 -13.58 -9.44 -5.15
CA ILE A 20 -14.45 -10.37 -4.43
C ILE A 20 -13.89 -10.70 -3.04
N ILE A 21 -12.60 -11.05 -2.93
CA ILE A 21 -11.96 -11.38 -1.65
C ILE A 21 -12.05 -10.22 -0.65
N GLY A 22 -11.83 -8.98 -1.09
CA GLY A 22 -11.95 -7.85 -0.16
C GLY A 22 -13.37 -7.36 0.03
N TYR A 23 -14.28 -7.67 -0.89
CA TYR A 23 -15.70 -7.52 -0.64
C TYR A 23 -16.13 -8.48 0.48
N LEU A 24 -15.66 -9.74 0.44
CA LEU A 24 -15.89 -10.72 1.52
C LEU A 24 -15.23 -10.28 2.83
N ASN A 25 -14.01 -9.74 2.81
CA ASN A 25 -13.42 -9.16 4.02
C ASN A 25 -14.28 -8.00 4.54
N LEU A 26 -14.62 -7.01 3.71
CA LEU A 26 -15.27 -5.78 4.15
C LEU A 26 -16.73 -5.97 4.59
N LEU A 27 -17.48 -6.86 3.94
CA LEU A 27 -18.92 -7.04 4.22
C LEU A 27 -19.25 -8.25 5.06
N TRP A 28 -18.31 -9.19 5.21
CA TRP A 28 -18.57 -10.42 5.95
C TRP A 28 -17.62 -10.62 7.13
N LEU A 29 -16.33 -10.30 6.97
CA LEU A 29 -15.36 -10.41 8.05
C LEU A 29 -15.42 -9.19 9.00
N PHE A 30 -15.34 -7.98 8.44
CA PHE A 30 -15.34 -6.72 9.20
C PHE A 30 -16.58 -6.53 10.07
N PRO A 31 -17.84 -6.70 9.58
CA PRO A 31 -19.04 -6.45 10.39
C PRO A 31 -19.32 -7.55 11.42
N ARG A 32 -18.64 -8.70 11.31
CA ARG A 32 -18.82 -9.85 12.21
C ARG A 32 -17.81 -9.85 13.36
N VAL A 33 -16.69 -9.16 13.17
CA VAL A 33 -15.58 -9.06 14.13
C VAL A 33 -15.50 -7.66 14.76
N MET A 34 -15.94 -6.61 14.05
CA MET A 34 -15.84 -5.22 14.48
C MET A 34 -17.21 -4.52 14.42
N SER A 35 -17.42 -3.60 15.34
CA SER A 35 -18.57 -2.68 15.36
C SER A 35 -18.51 -1.70 14.17
N LEU A 36 -19.67 -1.14 13.80
CA LEU A 36 -19.76 -0.13 12.72
C LEU A 36 -18.85 1.09 12.97
N GLU A 37 -18.63 1.45 14.23
CA GLU A 37 -17.75 2.55 14.65
C GLU A 37 -16.28 2.24 14.38
N GLU A 38 -15.83 1.02 14.67
CA GLU A 38 -14.45 0.56 14.40
C GLU A 38 -14.17 0.45 12.89
N ILE A 39 -15.15 0.05 12.09
CA ILE A 39 -15.04 0.06 10.61
C ILE A 39 -14.84 1.50 10.09
N GLY A 40 -15.60 2.46 10.63
CA GLY A 40 -15.46 3.88 10.30
C GLY A 40 -14.08 4.43 10.70
N LEU A 41 -13.58 4.03 11.87
CA LEU A 41 -12.23 4.38 12.32
C LEU A 41 -11.18 3.80 11.38
N PHE A 42 -11.26 2.50 11.03
CA PHE A 42 -10.29 1.84 10.17
C PHE A 42 -10.22 2.47 8.76
N ARG A 43 -11.36 2.92 8.22
CA ARG A 43 -11.38 3.70 6.98
C ARG A 43 -10.67 5.04 7.13
N THR A 44 -10.95 5.76 8.21
CA THR A 44 -10.28 7.03 8.52
C THR A 44 -8.76 6.85 8.65
N LEU A 45 -8.29 5.78 9.30
CA LEU A 45 -6.86 5.47 9.42
C LEU A 45 -6.22 5.21 8.05
N GLN A 46 -6.91 4.49 7.15
CA GLN A 46 -6.45 4.29 5.77
C GLN A 46 -6.39 5.61 4.99
N ASP A 47 -7.39 6.48 5.12
CA ASP A 47 -7.42 7.77 4.43
C ASP A 47 -6.26 8.67 4.90
N ILE A 48 -5.98 8.70 6.20
CA ILE A 48 -4.83 9.44 6.75
C ILE A 48 -3.52 8.85 6.23
N ALA A 49 -3.38 7.51 6.19
CA ALA A 49 -2.19 6.87 5.65
C ALA A 49 -1.98 7.25 4.17
N LEU A 50 -3.04 7.27 3.35
CA LEU A 50 -2.98 7.70 1.96
C LEU A 50 -2.53 9.16 1.81
N LEU A 51 -2.94 10.05 2.73
CA LEU A 51 -2.46 11.44 2.76
C LEU A 51 -0.96 11.55 3.07
N PHE A 52 -0.39 10.61 3.83
CA PHE A 52 1.03 10.58 4.16
C PHE A 52 1.91 9.94 3.07
N VAL A 53 1.36 9.10 2.19
CA VAL A 53 2.13 8.40 1.14
C VAL A 53 2.94 9.33 0.23
N PRO A 54 2.42 10.46 -0.29
CA PRO A 54 3.20 11.36 -1.13
C PRO A 54 4.44 11.94 -0.42
N PHE A 55 4.32 12.20 0.88
CA PHE A 55 5.43 12.66 1.72
C PHE A 55 6.44 11.53 1.97
N ALA A 56 5.95 10.32 2.24
CA ALA A 56 6.80 9.13 2.39
C ALA A 56 7.55 8.74 1.10
N GLN A 57 6.98 9.04 -0.07
CA GLN A 57 7.61 8.80 -1.38
C GLN A 57 8.58 9.91 -1.79
N LEU A 58 8.56 11.07 -1.12
CA LEU A 58 9.36 12.25 -1.44
C LEU A 58 9.25 12.65 -2.93
N GLY A 59 8.07 12.51 -3.53
CA GLY A 59 7.84 12.80 -4.96
C GLY A 59 8.51 11.84 -5.96
N ALA A 60 9.26 10.84 -5.49
CA ALA A 60 10.05 9.96 -6.36
C ALA A 60 9.22 8.90 -7.10
N GLY A 61 7.96 8.69 -6.71
CA GLY A 61 7.06 7.73 -7.37
C GLY A 61 6.98 7.94 -8.89
N GLN A 62 7.09 9.18 -9.36
CA GLN A 62 7.10 9.52 -10.79
C GLN A 62 8.50 9.58 -11.41
N GLY A 63 9.54 9.89 -10.63
CA GLY A 63 10.92 9.97 -11.11
C GLY A 63 11.46 8.61 -11.55
N LEU A 64 11.29 7.59 -10.70
CA LEU A 64 11.74 6.21 -10.96
C LEU A 64 11.10 5.60 -12.23
N LEU A 65 9.82 5.92 -12.47
CA LEU A 65 9.09 5.54 -13.67
C LEU A 65 9.66 6.16 -14.95
N ARG A 66 10.10 7.41 -14.89
CA ARG A 66 10.61 8.15 -16.04
C ARG A 66 11.98 7.67 -16.49
N TYR A 67 12.82 7.17 -15.58
CA TYR A 67 14.13 6.59 -15.91
C TYR A 67 14.08 5.11 -16.30
N PHE A 68 12.98 4.41 -15.98
CA PHE A 68 12.80 3.00 -16.33
C PHE A 68 12.91 2.66 -17.84
N PRO A 69 12.29 3.42 -18.77
CA PRO A 69 12.35 3.09 -20.20
C PRO A 69 13.75 3.24 -20.83
N TYR A 70 14.74 3.78 -20.11
CA TYR A 70 16.10 3.96 -20.61
C TYR A 70 17.04 2.79 -20.28
N GLY A 71 16.62 1.81 -19.47
CA GLY A 71 17.40 0.60 -19.19
C GLY A 71 17.35 -0.36 -20.38
N ALA A 72 18.41 -0.37 -21.19
CA ALA A 72 18.51 -1.13 -22.43
C ALA A 72 18.70 -2.64 -22.19
N ASN A 73 19.28 -3.04 -21.04
CA ASN A 73 19.63 -4.43 -20.74
C ASN A 73 18.97 -5.00 -19.46
N ARG A 74 18.81 -6.34 -19.39
CA ARG A 74 18.23 -7.06 -18.22
C ARG A 74 18.95 -6.79 -16.89
N GLY A 75 20.25 -6.49 -16.93
CA GLY A 75 21.05 -6.14 -15.74
C GLY A 75 20.65 -4.78 -15.16
N GLU A 76 20.52 -3.77 -16.02
CA GLU A 76 20.13 -2.41 -15.65
C GLU A 76 18.71 -2.38 -15.09
N GLN A 77 17.79 -3.17 -15.67
CA GLN A 77 16.43 -3.31 -15.16
C GLN A 77 16.39 -3.89 -13.73
N LYS A 78 17.23 -4.88 -13.41
CA LYS A 78 17.32 -5.42 -12.05
C LYS A 78 17.88 -4.37 -11.08
N GLN A 79 18.91 -3.64 -11.50
CA GLN A 79 19.53 -2.59 -10.69
C GLN A 79 18.55 -1.45 -10.41
N LEU A 80 17.74 -1.06 -11.39
CA LEU A 80 16.66 -0.08 -11.21
C LEU A 80 15.61 -0.54 -10.21
N VAL A 81 15.21 -1.82 -10.23
CA VAL A 81 14.30 -2.38 -9.22
C VAL A 81 14.93 -2.33 -7.83
N THR A 82 16.19 -2.75 -7.69
CA THR A 82 16.90 -2.70 -6.40
C THR A 82 17.00 -1.27 -5.88
N LEU A 83 17.36 -0.30 -6.74
CA LEU A 83 17.44 1.11 -6.37
C LEU A 83 16.07 1.67 -5.98
N ALA A 84 15.00 1.29 -6.67
CA ALA A 84 13.65 1.72 -6.35
C ALA A 84 13.17 1.19 -4.99
N LEU A 85 13.50 -0.06 -4.67
CA LEU A 85 13.19 -0.67 -3.38
C LEU A 85 13.99 -0.03 -2.26
N LEU A 86 15.30 0.20 -2.47
CA LEU A 86 16.14 0.92 -1.52
C LEU A 86 15.64 2.35 -1.30
N TRP A 87 15.20 3.02 -2.37
CA TRP A 87 14.60 4.34 -2.28
C TRP A 87 13.30 4.30 -1.45
N SER A 88 12.41 3.35 -1.70
CA SER A 88 11.15 3.20 -0.95
C SER A 88 11.40 3.09 0.56
N VAL A 89 12.40 2.29 0.95
CA VAL A 89 12.78 2.11 2.35
C VAL A 89 13.45 3.38 2.88
N GLY A 90 14.40 3.96 2.15
CA GLY A 90 15.13 5.15 2.58
C GLY A 90 14.24 6.39 2.72
N SER A 91 13.33 6.61 1.78
CA SER A 91 12.38 7.72 1.82
C SER A 91 11.37 7.57 2.96
N PHE A 92 10.92 6.34 3.23
CA PHE A 92 10.09 6.06 4.38
C PHE A 92 10.81 6.25 5.71
N LEU A 93 12.08 5.84 5.83
CA LEU A 93 12.88 6.08 7.04
C LEU A 93 13.07 7.58 7.28
N LEU A 94 13.31 8.37 6.23
CA LEU A 94 13.38 9.82 6.35
C LEU A 94 12.04 10.42 6.79
N PHE A 95 10.93 9.95 6.21
CA PHE A 95 9.59 10.34 6.62
C PHE A 95 9.30 9.97 8.08
N LEU A 96 9.72 8.79 8.54
CA LEU A 96 9.55 8.36 9.93
C LEU A 96 10.31 9.28 10.90
N LEU A 97 11.53 9.68 10.53
CA LEU A 97 12.33 10.62 11.31
C LEU A 97 11.68 12.00 11.38
N LEU A 98 11.14 12.51 10.26
CA LEU A 98 10.38 13.75 10.23
C LEU A 98 9.09 13.65 11.04
N PHE A 99 8.36 12.54 10.91
CA PHE A 99 7.14 12.27 11.66
C PHE A 99 7.40 12.29 13.17
N TRP A 100 8.50 11.67 13.61
CA TRP A 100 8.87 11.67 15.03
C TRP A 100 9.18 13.07 15.55
N LEU A 101 9.82 13.93 14.75
CA LEU A 101 10.08 15.33 15.11
C LEU A 101 8.78 16.16 15.18
N LEU A 102 7.79 15.83 14.35
CA LEU A 102 6.51 16.53 14.22
C LEU A 102 5.38 15.86 15.04
N GLN A 103 5.67 14.80 15.79
CA GLN A 103 4.65 13.92 16.38
C GLN A 103 3.72 14.69 17.32
N ASP A 104 4.24 15.61 18.13
CA ASP A 104 3.46 16.35 19.13
C ASP A 104 2.46 17.27 18.45
N TRP A 105 2.87 17.90 17.34
CA TRP A 105 2.01 18.74 16.51
C TRP A 105 0.92 17.92 15.83
N ILE A 106 1.25 16.73 15.34
CA ILE A 106 0.29 15.80 14.72
C ILE A 106 -0.73 15.31 15.77
N ILE A 107 -0.28 14.92 16.95
CA ILE A 107 -1.16 14.46 18.04
C ILE A 107 -2.13 15.57 18.44
N GLN A 108 -1.65 16.80 18.62
CA GLN A 108 -2.50 17.95 18.91
C GLN A 108 -3.51 18.23 17.80
N PHE A 109 -3.10 18.15 16.53
CA PHE A 109 -4.00 18.35 15.39
C PHE A 109 -5.19 17.37 15.40
N PHE A 110 -4.95 16.12 15.82
CA PHE A 110 -6.01 15.10 15.90
C PHE A 110 -6.77 15.09 17.22
N GLN A 111 -6.30 15.75 18.29
CA GLN A 111 -7.02 15.80 19.57
C GLN A 111 -8.40 16.45 19.44
N ASP A 112 -8.52 17.54 18.67
CA ASP A 112 -9.79 18.28 18.56
C ASP A 112 -10.85 17.57 17.70
N LYS A 113 -10.42 16.72 16.76
CA LYS A 113 -11.31 16.16 15.72
C LYS A 113 -11.49 14.66 15.80
N ALA A 114 -10.48 13.92 16.27
CA ALA A 114 -10.48 12.47 16.26
C ALA A 114 -9.46 11.91 17.28
N ALA A 115 -9.67 12.17 18.56
CA ALA A 115 -8.74 11.76 19.63
C ALA A 115 -8.40 10.25 19.61
N THR A 116 -9.34 9.40 19.19
CA THR A 116 -9.15 7.96 19.05
C THR A 116 -8.07 7.60 18.04
N VAL A 117 -7.85 8.43 17.00
CA VAL A 117 -6.81 8.20 15.97
C VAL A 117 -5.41 8.22 16.57
N ASN A 118 -5.18 9.03 17.62
CA ASN A 118 -3.87 9.16 18.25
C ASN A 118 -3.37 7.83 18.81
N ALA A 119 -4.26 6.98 19.32
CA ALA A 119 -3.92 5.64 19.81
C ALA A 119 -3.47 4.70 18.67
N TYR A 120 -3.91 4.97 17.43
CA TYR A 120 -3.64 4.13 16.26
C TYR A 120 -2.65 4.76 15.27
N LEU A 121 -1.96 5.85 15.63
CA LEU A 121 -0.89 6.43 14.80
C LEU A 121 0.18 5.42 14.35
N PRO A 122 0.63 4.45 15.20
CA PRO A 122 1.54 3.40 14.73
C PRO A 122 0.96 2.54 13.60
N VAL A 123 -0.36 2.30 13.62
CA VAL A 123 -1.05 1.57 12.56
C VAL A 123 -1.09 2.40 11.27
N VAL A 124 -1.34 3.71 11.38
CA VAL A 124 -1.28 4.64 10.25
C VAL A 124 0.11 4.65 9.61
N LEU A 125 1.17 4.65 10.41
CA LEU A 125 2.55 4.58 9.91
C LEU A 125 2.83 3.27 9.17
N LEU A 126 2.38 2.14 9.73
CA LEU A 126 2.50 0.84 9.08
C LEU A 126 1.74 0.79 7.75
N LEU A 127 0.51 1.29 7.72
CA LEU A 127 -0.29 1.41 6.50
C LEU A 127 0.41 2.30 5.47
N THR A 128 0.98 3.42 5.90
CA THR A 128 1.74 4.34 5.04
C THR A 128 2.94 3.65 4.42
N PHE A 129 3.68 2.83 5.19
CA PHE A 129 4.80 2.04 4.67
C PHE A 129 4.36 1.06 3.58
N ILE A 130 3.29 0.30 3.85
CA ILE A 130 2.74 -0.69 2.91
C ILE A 130 2.30 -0.01 1.61
N LEU A 131 1.58 1.10 1.72
CA LEU A 131 1.08 1.87 0.58
C LEU A 131 2.21 2.54 -0.21
N ASN A 132 3.24 3.07 0.47
CA ASN A 132 4.45 3.60 -0.16
C ASN A 132 5.14 2.54 -1.02
N PHE A 133 5.34 1.34 -0.44
CA PHE A 133 5.97 0.22 -1.13
C PHE A 133 5.15 -0.25 -2.33
N GLN A 134 3.82 -0.32 -2.17
CA GLN A 134 2.89 -0.63 -3.25
C GLN A 134 2.96 0.40 -4.39
N GLY A 135 3.00 1.68 -4.05
CA GLY A 135 3.08 2.78 -5.00
C GLY A 135 4.37 2.81 -5.83
N ILE A 136 5.44 2.15 -5.35
CA ILE A 136 6.69 1.97 -6.11
C ILE A 136 6.69 0.66 -6.89
N LEU A 137 6.22 -0.44 -6.29
CA LEU A 137 6.19 -1.76 -6.93
C LEU A 137 5.24 -1.85 -8.12
N GLU A 138 4.06 -1.24 -8.01
CA GLU A 138 3.03 -1.25 -9.06
C GLU A 138 3.56 -0.69 -10.38
N PRO A 139 4.12 0.52 -10.42
CA PRO A 139 4.70 1.07 -11.63
C PRO A 139 5.91 0.30 -12.17
N LEU A 140 6.85 -0.12 -11.31
CA LEU A 140 8.02 -0.92 -11.74
C LEU A 140 7.61 -2.19 -12.46
N SER A 141 6.59 -2.86 -11.92
CA SER A 141 6.19 -4.17 -12.40
C SER A 141 5.27 -4.09 -13.63
N ARG A 142 4.52 -2.99 -13.80
CA ARG A 142 3.88 -2.62 -15.08
C ARG A 142 4.95 -2.42 -16.15
N SER A 143 6.04 -1.72 -15.82
CA SER A 143 7.15 -1.44 -16.73
C SER A 143 7.93 -2.70 -17.15
N LEU A 144 8.10 -3.66 -16.23
CA LEU A 144 8.73 -4.98 -16.51
C LEU A 144 7.83 -5.96 -17.28
N LEU A 145 6.63 -5.54 -17.69
CA LEU A 145 5.61 -6.40 -18.32
C LEU A 145 5.23 -7.64 -17.49
N LYS A 146 5.50 -7.64 -16.17
CA LYS A 146 5.13 -8.69 -15.20
C LYS A 146 3.80 -8.36 -14.52
N PHE A 147 2.83 -7.86 -15.30
CA PHE A 147 1.50 -7.43 -14.86
C PHE A 147 0.77 -8.43 -13.94
N ARG A 148 0.96 -9.73 -14.15
CA ARG A 148 0.30 -10.79 -13.36
C ARG A 148 0.71 -10.79 -11.88
N PHE A 149 1.99 -10.53 -11.59
CA PHE A 149 2.50 -10.51 -10.22
C PHE A 149 2.01 -9.26 -9.46
N VAL A 150 1.87 -8.13 -10.15
CA VAL A 150 1.36 -6.87 -9.57
C VAL A 150 -0.08 -7.00 -9.17
N ALA A 151 -0.91 -7.46 -10.11
CA ALA A 151 -2.33 -7.65 -9.89
C ALA A 151 -2.52 -8.60 -8.71
N PHE A 152 -1.76 -9.70 -8.66
CA PHE A 152 -1.83 -10.67 -7.57
C PHE A 152 -1.43 -10.06 -6.21
N SER A 153 -0.32 -9.32 -6.16
CA SER A 153 0.16 -8.71 -4.93
C SER A 153 -0.80 -7.62 -4.41
N ARG A 154 -1.33 -6.79 -5.31
CA ARG A 154 -2.28 -5.70 -4.99
C ARG A 154 -3.64 -6.22 -4.54
N GLU A 155 -4.15 -7.24 -5.23
CA GLU A 155 -5.55 -7.62 -5.13
C GLU A 155 -5.77 -8.83 -4.23
N ILE A 156 -4.79 -9.72 -4.12
CA ILE A 156 -4.94 -10.99 -3.39
C ILE A 156 -4.03 -11.01 -2.16
N LEU A 157 -2.73 -10.72 -2.30
CA LEU A 157 -1.78 -10.82 -1.18
C LEU A 157 -2.11 -9.86 -0.03
N LEU A 158 -2.38 -8.59 -0.34
CA LEU A 158 -2.76 -7.58 0.66
C LEU A 158 -4.04 -7.95 1.40
N ARG A 159 -5.02 -8.52 0.69
CA ARG A 159 -6.30 -8.92 1.25
C ARG A 159 -6.17 -10.16 2.13
N LEU A 160 -5.31 -11.11 1.76
CA LEU A 160 -4.96 -12.26 2.60
C LEU A 160 -4.18 -11.86 3.85
N LEU A 161 -3.23 -10.92 3.74
CA LEU A 161 -2.49 -10.40 4.89
C LEU A 161 -3.42 -9.69 5.89
N THR A 162 -4.35 -8.87 5.40
CA THR A 162 -5.35 -8.23 6.25
C THR A 162 -6.32 -9.23 6.87
N SER A 163 -6.80 -10.24 6.12
CA SER A 163 -7.59 -11.34 6.69
C SER A 163 -6.82 -12.09 7.80
N ALA A 164 -5.54 -12.39 7.57
CA ALA A 164 -4.71 -13.09 8.53
C ALA A 164 -4.46 -12.28 9.81
N LEU A 165 -4.22 -10.97 9.68
CA LEU A 165 -4.07 -10.06 10.83
C LEU A 165 -5.35 -9.99 11.66
N ILE A 166 -6.53 -9.96 11.02
CA ILE A 166 -7.82 -9.93 11.71
C ILE A 166 -8.09 -11.28 12.42
N LEU A 167 -7.76 -12.40 11.79
CA LEU A 167 -7.89 -13.72 12.42
C LEU A 167 -6.96 -13.89 13.63
N LEU A 168 -5.74 -13.34 13.54
CA LEU A 168 -4.80 -13.33 14.66
C LEU A 168 -5.30 -12.45 15.81
N TYR A 169 -5.89 -11.28 15.51
CA TYR A 169 -6.52 -10.43 16.53
C TYR A 169 -7.74 -11.08 17.18
N PHE A 170 -8.52 -11.86 16.42
CA PHE A 170 -9.68 -12.58 16.97
C PHE A 170 -9.26 -13.75 17.90
N LEU A 171 -8.09 -14.33 17.67
CA LEU A 171 -7.57 -15.44 18.48
C LEU A 171 -6.82 -14.97 19.74
N SER A 172 -6.43 -13.69 19.80
CA SER A 172 -5.73 -13.04 20.92
C SER A 172 -6.69 -12.30 21.84
#